data_AF-A0A950KV77-F1
#
_entry.id   AF-A0A950KV77-F1
#
_cell.length_a   1.000
_cell.length_b   1.000
_cell.length_c   1.000
_cell.angle_alpha   90.00
_cell.angle_beta   90.00
_cell.angle_gamma   90.00
#
_symmetry.space_group_name_H-M   'P 1'
#
loop_
_entity.id
_entity.type
_entity.pdbx_description
1 polymer ?
#
loop_
_entity_poly.entity_id
_entity_poly.type
_entity_poly.pdbx_seq_one_letter_code
_entity_poly.pdbx_strand_id
1 'polypeptide(L)' 'RVRRGNPHFKDEDLLKPDAIADTYWHLAHQDRSAWTMELELRPFKEKF' A
#
# COMPACT_ATOMS: atom_id res chain seq x y z
N ARG A 1 14.12 2.51 3.90
CA ARG A 1 14.89 3.68 3.40
C ARG A 1 14.17 5.02 3.70
N VAL A 2 12.85 5.13 3.53
CA VAL A 2 12.05 6.36 3.80
C VAL A 2 12.09 6.82 5.27
N ARG A 3 11.92 5.90 6.24
CA ARG A 3 11.98 6.21 7.69
C ARG A 3 13.31 6.83 8.15
N ARG A 4 14.40 6.64 7.39
CA ARG A 4 15.74 7.17 7.74
C ARG A 4 15.93 8.63 7.31
N GLY A 5 15.04 9.17 6.47
CA GLY A 5 15.17 10.51 5.89
C GLY A 5 14.42 11.61 6.63
N ASN A 6 13.48 11.27 7.52
CA ASN A 6 12.77 12.24 8.35
C ASN A 6 12.28 11.54 9.65
N PRO A 7 12.85 11.89 10.81
CA PRO A 7 12.56 11.21 12.09
C PRO A 7 11.16 11.50 12.65
N HIS A 8 10.39 12.40 12.04
CA HIS A 8 9.04 12.73 12.49
C HIS A 8 7.94 11.83 11.91
N PHE A 9 8.25 11.00 10.90
CA PHE A 9 7.26 10.05 10.38
C PHE A 9 6.99 8.96 11.40
N LYS A 10 5.73 8.85 11.82
CA LYS A 10 5.24 7.72 12.58
C LYS A 10 4.92 6.58 11.63
N ASP A 11 4.90 5.37 12.17
CA ASP A 11 4.61 4.15 11.40
C ASP A 11 3.25 4.19 10.68
N GLU A 12 2.28 4.91 11.26
CA GLU A 12 0.94 5.15 10.71
C GLU A 12 0.90 6.16 9.55
N ASP A 13 1.95 6.96 9.36
CA ASP A 13 2.04 7.94 8.29
C ASP A 13 2.55 7.31 6.97
N LEU A 14 2.92 6.02 7.00
CA LEU A 14 3.45 5.27 5.86
C LEU A 14 2.62 4.03 5.58
N LEU A 15 2.69 3.54 4.34
CA LEU A 15 2.17 2.21 4.02
C LEU A 15 2.93 1.13 4.78
N LYS A 16 2.18 0.15 5.30
CA LYS A 16 2.74 -1.02 5.97
C LYS A 16 3.16 -2.06 4.91
N PRO A 17 4.39 -2.60 4.96
CA PRO A 17 4.85 -3.62 4.02
C PRO A 17 3.91 -4.82 3.91
N ASP A 18 3.41 -5.33 5.03
CA ASP A 18 2.50 -6.47 5.06
C ASP A 18 1.19 -6.16 4.34
N ALA A 19 0.61 -4.98 4.56
CA ALA A 19 -0.61 -4.55 3.88
C ALA A 19 -0.41 -4.36 2.36
N ILE A 20 0.77 -3.90 1.94
CA ILE A 20 1.13 -3.85 0.51
C ILE A 20 1.17 -5.27 -0.05
N ALA A 21 1.87 -6.19 0.62
CA ALA A 21 2.02 -7.57 0.17
C ALA A 21 0.67 -8.28 0.05
N ASP A 22 -0.20 -8.14 1.04
CA ASP A 22 -1.55 -8.72 1.03
C ASP A 22 -2.36 -8.19 -0.16
N THR A 23 -2.29 -6.89 -0.43
CA THR A 23 -3.00 -6.30 -1.58
C THR A 23 -2.53 -6.91 -2.90
N TYR A 24 -1.21 -7.04 -3.10
CA TYR A 24 -0.67 -7.66 -4.30
C TYR A 24 -0.93 -9.16 -4.39
N TRP A 25 -0.99 -9.85 -3.25
CA TRP A 25 -1.39 -11.25 -3.20
C TRP A 25 -2.82 -11.43 -3.71
N HIS A 26 -3.75 -10.60 -3.25
CA HIS A 26 -5.11 -10.60 -3.77
C HIS A 26 -5.18 -10.27 -5.27
N LEU A 27 -4.41 -9.28 -5.72
CA LEU A 27 -4.34 -8.92 -7.14
C LEU A 27 -3.83 -10.08 -8.00
N ALA A 28 -2.80 -10.79 -7.55
CA ALA A 28 -2.23 -11.94 -8.28
C ALA A 28 -3.19 -13.15 -8.34
N HIS A 29 -4.15 -13.23 -7.42
CA HIS A 29 -5.10 -14.35 -7.30
C HIS A 29 -6.53 -13.97 -7.67
N GLN A 30 -6.73 -12.93 -8.50
CA GLN A 30 -8.04 -12.59 -9.01
C GLN A 30 -8.66 -13.74 -9.80
N ASP A 31 -9.98 -13.88 -9.71
CA ASP A 31 -10.72 -14.81 -10.57
C ASP A 31 -10.56 -14.41 -12.03
N ARG A 32 -10.52 -15.39 -12.94
CA ARG A 32 -10.31 -15.14 -14.37
C ARG A 32 -11.41 -14.29 -15.01
N SER A 33 -12.60 -14.22 -14.40
CA SER A 33 -13.70 -13.39 -14.89
C SER A 33 -13.58 -11.91 -14.53
N ALA A 34 -12.61 -11.51 -13.71
CA ALA A 34 -12.46 -10.14 -13.22
C ALA A 34 -11.00 -9.70 -13.21
N TRP A 35 -10.72 -8.47 -13.62
CA TRP A 35 -9.37 -7.93 -13.64
C TRP A 35 -9.35 -6.47 -13.22
N THR A 36 -8.27 -6.08 -12.53
CA THR A 36 -8.02 -4.69 -12.15
C THR A 36 -7.21 -3.98 -13.23
N MET A 37 -7.71 -2.83 -13.70
CA MET A 37 -6.98 -1.98 -14.65
C MET A 37 -5.96 -1.07 -13.95
N GLU A 38 -6.37 -0.42 -12.86
CA GLU A 38 -5.49 0.44 -12.07
C GLU A 38 -5.67 0.18 -10.58
N LEU A 39 -4.56 0.23 -9.84
CA LEU A 39 -4.51 0.09 -8.39
C LEU A 39 -3.55 1.13 -7.82
N GLU A 40 -4.06 1.96 -6.91
CA GLU A 40 -3.25 2.91 -6.15
C GLU A 40 -3.26 2.54 -4.66
N LEU A 41 -2.06 2.47 -4.08
CA LEU A 41 -1.88 2.29 -2.64
C LEU A 41 -1.34 3.59 -2.04
N ARG A 42 -2.04 4.09 -1.02
CA ARG A 42 -1.70 5.35 -0.36
C ARG A 42 -1.80 5.21 1.16
N PRO A 43 -0.96 5.90 1.94
CA PRO A 43 -1.09 5.91 3.39
C PRO A 43 -2.46 6.47 3.82
N PHE A 44 -3.08 5.86 4.82
CA PHE A 44 -4.41 6.26 5.30
C PHE A 44 -4.48 7.72 5.77
N LYS A 45 -3.38 8.28 6.29
CA LYS A 45 -3.33 9.63 6.87
C LYS A 45 -2.99 10.72 5.86
N GLU A 46 -2.95 10.40 4.58
CA GLU A 46 -2.75 11.39 3.53
C GLU A 46 -3.92 12.40 3.50
N LYS A 47 -3.59 13.69 3.30
CA LYS A 47 -4.57 14.77 3.20
C LYS A 47 -4.84 15.09 1.73
N PHE A 48 -6.11 15.42 1.41
CA PHE A 48 -6.58 15.82 0.08
C PHE A 48 -7.04 17.27 0.09
#